data_AF-A0A1T4JYG8-F1
#
_entry.id   AF-A0A1T4JYG8-F1
#
_cell.length_a   1.000
_cell.length_b   1.000
_cell.length_c   1.000
_cell.angle_alpha   90.00
_cell.angle_beta   90.00
_cell.angle_gamma   90.00
#
_symmetry.space_group_name_H-M   'P 1'
#
loop_
_entity.id
_entity.type
_entity.pdbx_description
1 polymer ?
#
loop_
_entity_poly.entity_id
_entity_poly.type
_entity_poly.pdbx_seq_one_letter_code
_entity_poly.pdbx_strand_id
1 'polypeptide(L)'
;MNPQGDLLDEVTPELVRRIEAALDEGRTDQVRGLVADLSPSGQAAVLEQLPDSQREVLVGLLKRELDPEVLTELDAEVRDEVLEQFDSKDIAAAARELETDDAANLLEDLPEEERREVLSELSPADRIEIESTLAYPDESAGRLMQRSLVKVPDNWTIGQVIDHCREADDLPDDVYDLFVVDAAGRLRGSVPLGRMLRTKRPVPILDLVDPDIPSVPVTADQTEVAHLFRDQNLVSCPVVDAEGRLLGVIMVDDVVDVIDEEAEAELLNMGGVGVADMHAGTIRTVRLRGLWLAVNLLTAVIASVVIGQFENAIEKIVALAVLMPIVASMGGNAGTQTVTVAVRALAMGELTAANALRFIAKEVAVGGLNGIIFAALMGTAVVVWYQDWRLGAVIAAALVCNLVAAALSGTLIPLGLQKFGVDPAVSSTVFLTTVTDVTGFLAFLGLATLFLL
;
A
#
# COMPACT_ATOMS: atom_id res chain seq x y z
N MET A 1 19.88 28.41 -17.77
CA MET A 1 19.72 27.28 -18.71
C MET A 1 21.02 26.49 -18.75
N ASN A 2 21.10 25.47 -17.89
CA ASN A 2 22.18 24.50 -17.85
C ASN A 2 21.84 23.35 -18.82
N PRO A 3 22.69 22.99 -19.81
CA PRO A 3 22.25 22.21 -20.96
C PRO A 3 22.50 20.69 -20.86
N GLN A 4 22.49 20.10 -19.67
CA GLN A 4 22.60 18.64 -19.48
C GLN A 4 21.78 18.17 -18.26
N GLY A 5 20.52 17.79 -18.51
CA GLY A 5 19.84 16.69 -17.83
C GLY A 5 19.29 16.91 -16.41
N ASP A 6 18.26 17.75 -16.26
CA ASP A 6 17.24 17.62 -15.21
C ASP A 6 15.93 17.19 -15.89
N LEU A 7 15.86 15.93 -16.32
CA LEU A 7 14.64 15.39 -16.93
C LEU A 7 13.75 14.66 -15.92
N LEU A 8 14.21 14.55 -14.68
CA LEU A 8 13.51 14.03 -13.51
C LEU A 8 14.05 14.89 -12.37
N ASP A 9 13.21 15.30 -11.44
CA ASP A 9 13.60 16.09 -10.28
C ASP A 9 14.43 15.24 -9.29
N GLU A 10 15.57 14.73 -9.77
CA GLU A 10 16.34 13.67 -9.13
C GLU A 10 17.25 14.29 -8.06
N VAL A 11 16.90 14.07 -6.80
CA VAL A 11 17.72 14.46 -5.65
C VAL A 11 18.94 13.56 -5.57
N THR A 12 20.00 13.95 -6.29
CA THR A 12 21.25 13.17 -6.30
C THR A 12 21.99 13.25 -4.97
N PRO A 13 22.76 12.21 -4.58
CA PRO A 13 23.60 12.25 -3.38
C PRO A 13 24.61 13.40 -3.36
N GLU A 14 25.02 13.90 -4.53
CA GLU A 14 25.91 15.06 -4.63
C GLU A 14 25.18 16.38 -4.31
N LEU A 15 23.91 16.50 -4.70
CA LEU A 15 23.08 17.64 -4.33
C LEU A 15 22.90 17.68 -2.81
N VAL A 16 22.52 16.55 -2.20
CA VAL A 16 22.36 16.44 -0.74
C VAL A 16 23.65 16.86 -0.03
N ARG A 17 24.81 16.30 -0.40
CA ARG A 17 26.10 16.69 0.21
C ARG A 17 26.44 18.17 0.07
N ARG A 18 26.06 18.80 -1.04
CA ARG A 18 26.26 20.25 -1.24
C ARG A 18 25.37 21.07 -0.33
N ILE A 19 24.14 20.60 -0.09
CA ILE A 19 23.20 21.21 0.87
C ILE A 19 23.73 21.03 2.29
N GLU A 20 24.13 19.81 2.68
CA GLU A 20 24.74 19.51 3.99
C GLU A 20 25.95 20.43 4.26
N ALA A 21 26.88 20.52 3.29
CA ALA A 21 28.06 21.37 3.43
C ALA A 21 27.70 22.86 3.54
N ALA A 22 26.70 23.32 2.79
CA ALA A 22 26.24 24.72 2.85
C ALA A 22 25.53 25.04 4.17
N LEU A 23 24.78 24.08 4.74
CA LEU A 23 24.16 24.18 6.06
C LEU A 23 25.22 24.25 7.16
N ASP A 24 26.21 23.34 7.14
CA ASP A 24 27.32 23.32 8.10
C ASP A 24 28.16 24.62 8.08
N GLU A 25 28.34 25.20 6.89
CA GLU A 25 29.05 26.46 6.70
C GLU A 25 28.18 27.71 6.95
N GLY A 26 26.88 27.55 7.26
CA GLY A 26 25.94 28.63 7.51
C GLY A 26 25.64 29.51 6.28
N ARG A 27 25.80 28.98 5.06
CA ARG A 27 25.59 29.70 3.80
C ARG A 27 24.13 29.65 3.36
N THR A 28 23.27 30.36 4.08
CA THR A 28 21.81 30.35 3.89
C THR A 28 21.36 30.66 2.46
N ASP A 29 21.96 31.65 1.80
CA ASP A 29 21.57 32.03 0.43
C ASP A 29 21.92 30.93 -0.59
N GLN A 30 23.01 30.21 -0.34
CA GLN A 30 23.40 29.08 -1.17
C GLN A 30 22.43 27.92 -0.99
N VAL A 31 22.01 27.63 0.25
CA VAL A 31 21.00 26.60 0.54
C VAL A 31 19.68 26.94 -0.16
N ARG A 32 19.16 28.17 0.01
CA ARG A 32 17.93 28.60 -0.67
C ARG A 32 18.02 28.42 -2.18
N GLY A 33 19.13 28.85 -2.80
CA GLY A 33 19.32 28.72 -4.24
C GLY A 33 19.47 27.27 -4.74
N LEU A 34 19.84 26.32 -3.87
CA LEU A 34 19.91 24.90 -4.23
C LEU A 34 18.57 24.19 -4.14
N VAL A 35 17.68 24.67 -3.26
CA VAL A 35 16.36 24.06 -3.01
C VAL A 35 15.26 24.73 -3.84
N ALA A 36 15.37 26.02 -4.14
CA ALA A 36 14.32 26.81 -4.80
C ALA A 36 13.92 26.35 -6.21
N ASP A 37 14.79 25.64 -6.92
CA ASP A 37 14.52 25.13 -8.27
C ASP A 37 13.94 23.70 -8.26
N LEU A 38 13.82 23.06 -7.09
CA LEU A 38 13.24 21.71 -6.92
C LEU A 38 11.72 21.79 -6.83
N SER A 39 11.03 20.78 -7.37
CA SER A 39 9.59 20.58 -7.16
C SER A 39 9.29 20.21 -5.71
N PRO A 40 8.02 20.24 -5.27
CA PRO A 40 7.63 19.85 -3.92
C PRO A 40 8.18 18.48 -3.50
N SER A 41 8.02 17.46 -4.34
CA SER A 41 8.58 16.11 -4.12
C SER A 41 10.11 16.13 -4.00
N GLY A 42 10.80 16.95 -4.80
CA GLY A 42 12.25 17.12 -4.73
C GLY A 42 12.70 17.78 -3.41
N GLN A 43 11.93 18.74 -2.90
CA GLN A 43 12.21 19.36 -1.60
C GLN A 43 11.94 18.39 -0.44
N ALA A 44 10.86 17.62 -0.50
CA ALA A 44 10.55 16.55 0.45
C ALA A 44 11.67 15.51 0.51
N ALA A 45 12.10 15.01 -0.65
CA ALA A 45 13.19 14.04 -0.76
C ALA A 45 14.54 14.57 -0.22
N VAL A 46 14.80 15.88 -0.28
CA VAL A 46 15.96 16.50 0.38
C VAL A 46 15.78 16.47 1.90
N LEU A 47 14.61 16.85 2.42
CA LEU A 47 14.33 16.86 3.86
C LEU A 47 14.46 15.46 4.46
N GLU A 48 13.96 14.44 3.79
CA GLU A 48 14.03 13.04 4.23
C GLU A 48 15.46 12.49 4.27
N GLN A 49 16.31 12.88 3.31
CA GLN A 49 17.70 12.41 3.23
C GLN A 49 18.66 13.13 4.18
N LEU A 50 18.28 14.30 4.71
CA LEU A 50 19.12 15.05 5.63
C LEU A 50 19.09 14.44 7.05
N PRO A 51 20.20 14.52 7.81
CA PRO A 51 20.19 14.22 9.24
C PRO A 51 19.27 15.18 10.02
N ASP A 52 18.62 14.71 11.09
CA ASP A 52 17.63 15.46 11.87
C ASP A 52 18.10 16.88 12.26
N SER A 53 19.34 17.02 12.73
CA SER A 53 19.91 18.32 13.12
C SER A 53 20.05 19.31 11.96
N GLN A 54 20.27 18.83 10.74
CA GLN A 54 20.38 19.66 9.55
C GLN A 54 19.00 19.91 8.92
N ARG A 55 18.09 18.92 9.00
CA ARG A 55 16.68 19.07 8.64
C ARG A 55 16.02 20.19 9.43
N GLU A 56 16.20 20.23 10.76
CA GLU A 56 15.67 21.29 11.63
C GLU A 56 16.15 22.69 11.19
N VAL A 57 17.45 22.81 10.84
CA VAL A 57 18.01 24.07 10.33
C VAL A 57 17.41 24.43 8.97
N LEU A 58 17.25 23.47 8.07
CA LEU A 58 16.69 23.70 6.73
C LEU A 58 15.23 24.15 6.82
N VAL A 59 14.41 23.46 7.60
CA VAL A 59 13.01 23.82 7.86
C VAL A 59 12.93 25.22 8.45
N GLY A 60 13.72 25.53 9.49
CA GLY A 60 13.75 26.88 10.06
C GLY A 60 14.13 27.98 9.07
N LEU A 61 14.92 27.67 8.04
CA LEU A 61 15.24 28.60 6.95
C LEU A 61 14.08 28.72 5.95
N LEU A 62 13.47 27.62 5.56
CA LEU A 62 12.51 27.55 4.46
C LEU A 62 11.05 27.69 4.90
N LYS A 63 10.71 27.56 6.18
CA LYS A 63 9.34 27.51 6.71
C LYS A 63 8.32 28.50 6.13
N ARG A 64 8.75 29.70 5.71
CA ARG A 64 7.87 30.73 5.12
C ARG A 64 7.88 30.80 3.59
N GLU A 65 8.79 30.06 2.97
CA GLU A 65 9.01 29.96 1.53
C GLU A 65 8.74 28.54 1.02
N LEU A 66 8.48 27.59 1.92
CA LEU A 66 8.15 26.21 1.61
C LEU A 66 6.78 26.17 0.97
N ASP A 67 6.69 25.51 -0.18
CA ASP A 67 5.42 25.20 -0.78
C ASP A 67 4.64 24.24 0.14
N PRO A 68 3.37 24.51 0.48
CA PRO A 68 2.54 23.59 1.26
C PRO A 68 2.48 22.17 0.69
N GLU A 69 2.57 22.01 -0.64
CA GLU A 69 2.66 20.70 -1.31
C GLU A 69 3.89 19.91 -0.84
N VAL A 70 4.95 20.54 -0.34
CA VAL A 70 6.09 19.79 0.24
C VAL A 70 5.64 18.99 1.46
N LEU A 71 4.66 19.48 2.21
CA LEU A 71 4.22 18.80 3.43
C LEU A 71 3.43 17.54 3.12
N THR A 72 2.72 17.47 1.99
CA THR A 72 1.94 16.29 1.58
C THR A 72 2.87 15.18 1.07
N GLU A 73 3.95 15.56 0.39
CA GLU A 73 4.96 14.68 -0.18
C GLU A 73 5.93 14.04 0.83
N LEU A 74 5.90 14.47 2.09
CA LEU A 74 6.80 13.95 3.13
C LEU A 74 6.28 12.65 3.73
N ASP A 75 7.20 11.70 3.96
CA ASP A 75 7.00 10.55 4.84
C ASP A 75 6.41 11.00 6.19
N ALA A 76 5.42 10.27 6.72
CA ALA A 76 4.62 10.67 7.89
C ALA A 76 5.47 11.07 9.11
N GLU A 77 6.51 10.31 9.44
CA GLU A 77 7.38 10.65 10.56
C GLU A 77 8.25 11.89 10.32
N VAL A 78 8.69 12.15 9.08
CA VAL A 78 9.41 13.38 8.75
C VAL A 78 8.46 14.57 8.73
N ARG A 79 7.25 14.39 8.22
CA ARG A 79 6.17 15.38 8.26
C ARG A 79 5.88 15.82 9.69
N ASP A 80 5.73 14.89 10.63
CA ASP A 80 5.54 15.18 12.05
C ASP A 80 6.68 16.06 12.61
N GLU A 81 7.93 15.68 12.37
CA GLU A 81 9.11 16.45 12.82
C GLU A 81 9.19 17.86 12.19
N VAL A 82 8.76 17.99 10.94
CA VAL A 82 8.67 19.29 10.25
C VAL A 82 7.57 20.13 10.88
N LEU A 83 6.37 19.57 11.09
CA LEU A 83 5.20 20.25 11.65
C LEU A 83 5.42 20.72 13.10
N GLU A 84 6.23 20.01 13.89
CA GLU A 84 6.61 20.47 15.25
C GLU A 84 7.30 21.85 15.26
N GLN A 85 7.86 22.29 14.12
CA GLN A 85 8.46 23.61 13.96
C GLN A 85 7.46 24.68 13.48
N PHE A 86 6.26 24.28 13.08
CA PHE A 86 5.18 25.16 12.63
C PHE A 86 4.31 25.58 13.82
N ASP A 87 3.79 26.81 13.76
CA ASP A 87 2.73 27.19 14.70
C ASP A 87 1.37 26.93 14.04
N SER A 88 0.29 26.88 14.82
CA SER A 88 -1.03 26.54 14.27
C SER A 88 -1.50 27.50 13.17
N LYS A 89 -0.95 28.71 13.10
CA LYS A 89 -1.27 29.69 12.04
C LYS A 89 -0.52 29.41 10.76
N ASP A 90 0.73 28.98 10.87
CA ASP A 90 1.51 28.56 9.73
C ASP A 90 0.90 27.28 9.11
N ILE A 91 0.50 26.31 9.92
CA ILE A 91 -0.20 25.10 9.45
C ILE A 91 -1.55 25.46 8.82
N ALA A 92 -2.33 26.35 9.46
CA ALA A 92 -3.59 26.83 8.88
C ALA A 92 -3.40 27.64 7.59
N ALA A 93 -2.24 28.28 7.40
CA ALA A 93 -1.92 28.95 6.15
C ALA A 93 -1.64 27.94 5.04
N ALA A 94 -0.81 26.93 5.32
CA ALA A 94 -0.52 25.84 4.40
C ALA A 94 -1.80 25.08 3.99
N ALA A 95 -2.64 24.69 4.96
CA ALA A 95 -3.88 23.96 4.71
C ALA A 95 -4.93 24.73 3.88
N ARG A 96 -4.78 26.05 3.69
CA ARG A 96 -5.67 26.84 2.78
C ARG A 96 -5.19 26.86 1.34
N GLU A 97 -3.91 26.60 1.12
CA GLU A 97 -3.30 26.60 -0.20
C GLU A 97 -3.37 25.19 -0.82
N LEU A 98 -3.51 24.15 0.00
CA LEU A 98 -3.71 22.76 -0.40
C LEU A 98 -5.14 22.45 -0.86
N GLU A 99 -5.29 21.35 -1.60
CA GLU A 99 -6.58 20.75 -1.88
C GLU A 99 -7.24 20.20 -0.60
N THR A 100 -8.54 19.92 -0.66
CA THR A 100 -9.34 19.64 0.56
C THR A 100 -8.98 18.33 1.23
N ASP A 101 -8.69 17.32 0.41
CA ASP A 101 -8.18 16.00 0.75
C ASP A 101 -6.77 16.08 1.31
N ASP A 102 -5.85 16.76 0.63
CA ASP A 102 -4.49 17.02 1.14
C ASP A 102 -4.49 17.75 2.49
N ALA A 103 -5.30 18.80 2.61
CA ALA A 103 -5.46 19.51 3.87
C ALA A 103 -6.06 18.62 4.96
N ALA A 104 -6.97 17.70 4.62
CA ALA A 104 -7.51 16.75 5.59
C ALA A 104 -6.45 15.74 6.03
N ASN A 105 -5.68 15.19 5.10
CA ASN A 105 -4.58 14.26 5.37
C ASN A 105 -3.52 14.91 6.26
N LEU A 106 -3.08 16.13 5.94
CA LEU A 106 -2.12 16.89 6.74
C LEU A 106 -2.57 17.10 8.20
N LEU A 107 -3.86 17.35 8.42
CA LEU A 107 -4.40 17.60 9.76
C LEU A 107 -4.75 16.31 10.53
N GLU A 108 -4.86 15.18 9.85
CA GLU A 108 -5.24 13.90 10.46
C GLU A 108 -4.21 13.43 11.48
N ASP A 109 -2.93 13.53 11.12
CA ASP A 109 -1.79 13.09 11.94
C ASP A 109 -1.58 13.96 13.19
N LEU A 110 -2.09 15.19 13.16
CA LEU A 110 -1.94 16.11 14.28
C LEU A 110 -2.66 15.60 15.53
N PRO A 111 -2.09 15.81 16.72
CA PRO A 111 -2.78 15.59 17.98
C PRO A 111 -4.12 16.34 18.02
N GLU A 112 -5.14 15.73 18.62
CA GLU A 112 -6.52 16.27 18.58
C GLU A 112 -6.63 17.71 19.11
N GLU A 113 -5.81 18.09 20.10
CA GLU A 113 -5.77 19.46 20.61
C GLU A 113 -5.19 20.43 19.58
N GLU A 114 -4.09 20.08 18.94
CA GLU A 114 -3.41 20.89 17.92
C GLU A 114 -4.26 21.03 16.65
N ARG A 115 -4.84 19.93 16.15
CA ARG A 115 -5.81 19.97 15.05
C ARG A 115 -6.95 20.95 15.33
N ARG A 116 -7.49 20.97 16.56
CA ARG A 116 -8.56 21.91 16.95
C ARG A 116 -8.11 23.36 16.93
N GLU A 117 -6.86 23.64 17.30
CA GLU A 117 -6.26 24.97 17.26
C GLU A 117 -6.07 25.42 15.80
N VAL A 118 -5.49 24.59 14.94
CA VAL A 118 -5.31 24.87 13.50
C VAL A 118 -6.66 25.16 12.82
N LEU A 119 -7.66 24.29 13.00
CA LEU A 119 -9.00 24.48 12.45
C LEU A 119 -9.66 25.78 12.95
N SER A 120 -9.25 26.33 14.09
CA SER A 120 -9.78 27.59 14.63
C SER A 120 -9.22 28.85 13.98
N GLU A 121 -8.08 28.73 13.30
CA GLU A 121 -7.44 29.82 12.55
C GLU A 121 -7.94 29.89 11.09
N LEU A 122 -8.64 28.85 10.60
CA LEU A 122 -9.26 28.80 9.28
C LEU A 122 -10.54 29.63 9.18
N SER A 123 -10.91 29.99 7.94
CA SER A 123 -12.20 30.62 7.70
C SER A 123 -13.34 29.61 7.98
N PRO A 124 -14.56 30.07 8.33
CA PRO A 124 -15.67 29.14 8.55
C PRO A 124 -16.02 28.27 7.34
N ALA A 125 -15.72 28.72 6.12
CA ALA A 125 -15.98 27.94 4.91
C ALA A 125 -14.99 26.78 4.79
N ASP A 126 -13.69 27.08 4.76
CA ASP A 126 -12.60 26.09 4.66
C ASP A 126 -12.65 25.09 5.80
N ARG A 127 -12.95 25.56 7.02
CA ARG A 127 -13.10 24.69 8.19
C ARG A 127 -14.21 23.66 8.01
N ILE A 128 -15.39 24.08 7.55
CA ILE A 128 -16.52 23.15 7.33
C ILE A 128 -16.15 22.13 6.26
N GLU A 129 -15.44 22.57 5.24
CA GLU A 129 -14.99 21.72 4.15
C GLU A 129 -14.04 20.64 4.67
N ILE A 130 -12.95 21.01 5.33
CA ILE A 130 -11.98 20.05 5.87
C ILE A 130 -12.59 19.17 6.96
N GLU A 131 -13.37 19.73 7.90
CA GLU A 131 -14.05 18.94 8.94
C GLU A 131 -15.03 17.91 8.36
N SER A 132 -15.67 18.22 7.23
CA SER A 132 -16.56 17.27 6.57
C SER A 132 -15.80 16.15 5.85
N THR A 133 -14.59 16.41 5.36
CA THR A 133 -13.69 15.37 4.83
C THR A 133 -13.17 14.49 5.97
N LEU A 134 -12.69 15.09 7.06
CA LEU A 134 -12.27 14.40 8.29
C LEU A 134 -13.37 13.55 8.96
N ALA A 135 -14.64 13.78 8.60
CA ALA A 135 -15.77 13.01 9.14
C ALA A 135 -16.02 11.69 8.39
N TYR A 136 -15.44 11.50 7.21
CA TYR A 136 -15.53 10.23 6.50
C TYR A 136 -14.62 9.16 7.12
N PRO A 137 -14.94 7.87 6.97
CA PRO A 137 -14.05 6.81 7.41
C PRO A 137 -12.66 6.97 6.79
N ASP A 138 -11.64 6.66 7.55
CA ASP A 138 -10.25 6.64 7.06
C ASP A 138 -10.15 5.63 5.89
N GLU A 139 -9.22 5.87 4.96
CA GLU A 139 -9.00 5.02 3.77
C GLU A 139 -10.25 4.86 2.88
N SER A 140 -11.12 5.88 2.80
CA SER A 140 -12.34 5.85 1.98
C SER A 140 -12.32 6.84 0.81
N ALA A 141 -13.18 6.59 -0.18
CA ALA A 141 -13.43 7.50 -1.29
C ALA A 141 -13.79 8.93 -0.85
N GLY A 142 -14.38 9.11 0.33
CA GLY A 142 -14.67 10.42 0.90
C GLY A 142 -13.44 11.16 1.44
N ARG A 143 -12.37 10.44 1.77
CA ARG A 143 -11.07 11.00 2.17
C ARG A 143 -10.22 11.41 0.97
N LEU A 144 -10.29 10.62 -0.10
CA LEU A 144 -9.58 10.87 -1.37
C LEU A 144 -10.28 11.84 -2.31
N MET A 145 -11.48 12.33 -1.97
CA MET A 145 -12.20 13.21 -2.88
C MET A 145 -11.87 14.67 -2.59
N GLN A 146 -11.46 15.37 -3.64
CA GLN A 146 -11.53 16.80 -3.67
C GLN A 146 -12.93 17.29 -4.07
N ARG A 147 -13.28 18.50 -3.62
CA ARG A 147 -14.58 19.14 -3.91
C ARG A 147 -14.50 20.18 -5.03
N SER A 148 -13.29 20.53 -5.46
CA SER A 148 -13.04 21.41 -6.58
C SER A 148 -13.31 20.66 -7.88
N LEU A 149 -14.45 20.93 -8.53
CA LEU A 149 -14.81 20.25 -9.77
C LEU A 149 -15.75 21.08 -10.64
N VAL A 150 -15.67 20.87 -11.95
CA VAL A 150 -16.56 21.56 -12.89
C VAL A 150 -17.92 20.86 -12.94
N LYS A 151 -18.87 21.37 -12.14
CA LYS A 151 -20.24 20.87 -12.07
C LYS A 151 -21.22 21.76 -12.84
N VAL A 152 -21.93 21.21 -13.82
CA VAL A 152 -22.84 21.97 -14.69
C VAL A 152 -24.26 21.38 -14.78
N PRO A 153 -25.30 22.21 -14.88
CA PRO A 153 -26.68 21.75 -15.06
C PRO A 153 -26.92 21.03 -16.40
N ASP A 154 -27.77 20.02 -16.39
CA ASP A 154 -28.15 19.22 -17.57
C ASP A 154 -28.92 19.99 -18.66
N ASN A 155 -29.48 21.15 -18.33
CA ASN A 155 -30.24 21.98 -19.27
C ASN A 155 -29.40 23.01 -20.03
N TRP A 156 -28.07 23.01 -19.85
CA TRP A 156 -27.17 23.96 -20.51
C TRP A 156 -26.74 23.52 -21.91
N THR A 157 -26.37 24.51 -22.71
CA THR A 157 -25.63 24.32 -23.97
C THR A 157 -24.13 24.42 -23.72
N ILE A 158 -23.33 23.84 -24.62
CA ILE A 158 -21.86 23.95 -24.57
C ILE A 158 -21.39 25.41 -24.51
N GLY A 159 -22.11 26.34 -25.15
CA GLY A 159 -21.82 27.76 -25.07
C GLY A 159 -21.93 28.31 -23.66
N GLN A 160 -22.99 27.96 -22.93
CA GLN A 160 -23.20 28.40 -21.54
C GLN A 160 -22.17 27.81 -20.59
N VAL A 161 -21.79 26.55 -20.81
CA VAL A 161 -20.73 25.89 -20.05
C VAL A 161 -19.39 26.61 -20.26
N ILE A 162 -19.03 26.91 -21.51
CA ILE A 162 -17.79 27.66 -21.81
C ILE A 162 -17.80 29.04 -21.18
N ASP A 163 -18.94 29.74 -21.18
CA ASP A 163 -19.05 31.06 -20.58
C ASP A 163 -18.92 30.98 -19.05
N HIS A 164 -19.54 29.99 -18.42
CA HIS A 164 -19.35 29.72 -16.99
C HIS A 164 -17.89 29.44 -16.64
N CYS A 165 -17.21 28.56 -17.38
CA CYS A 165 -15.80 28.25 -17.15
C CYS A 165 -14.84 29.43 -17.37
N ARG A 166 -15.29 30.51 -18.02
CA ARG A 166 -14.49 31.73 -18.23
C ARG A 166 -14.75 32.81 -17.18
N GLU A 167 -15.89 32.75 -16.52
CA GLU A 167 -16.34 33.75 -15.55
C GLU A 167 -16.17 33.28 -14.11
N ALA A 168 -16.08 31.97 -13.88
CA ALA A 168 -15.85 31.40 -12.57
C ALA A 168 -14.39 31.62 -12.14
N ASP A 169 -14.22 32.11 -10.91
CA ASP A 169 -12.92 32.31 -10.27
C ASP A 169 -12.57 31.13 -9.32
N ASP A 170 -13.47 30.15 -9.19
CA ASP A 170 -13.47 29.06 -8.20
C ASP A 170 -13.43 27.66 -8.84
N LEU A 171 -12.89 27.54 -10.05
CA LEU A 171 -12.70 26.25 -10.72
C LEU A 171 -11.29 25.71 -10.46
N PRO A 172 -11.11 24.38 -10.43
CA PRO A 172 -9.78 23.78 -10.32
C PRO A 172 -8.92 24.16 -11.52
N ASP A 173 -7.62 24.27 -11.29
CA ASP A 173 -6.64 24.59 -12.34
C ASP A 173 -6.55 23.46 -13.38
N ASP A 174 -6.62 22.21 -12.91
CA ASP A 174 -6.62 21.02 -13.75
C ASP A 174 -8.03 20.44 -13.92
N VAL A 175 -8.54 20.50 -15.16
CA VAL A 175 -9.87 20.00 -15.53
C VAL A 175 -9.75 18.99 -16.67
N TYR A 176 -10.06 17.73 -16.38
CA TYR A 176 -10.11 16.68 -17.41
C TYR A 176 -11.53 16.33 -17.83
N ASP A 177 -12.46 16.33 -16.88
CA ASP A 177 -13.86 15.98 -17.07
C ASP A 177 -14.79 17.04 -16.46
N LEU A 178 -15.94 17.25 -17.12
CA LEU A 178 -17.04 18.06 -16.59
C LEU A 178 -18.17 17.15 -16.16
N PHE A 179 -18.71 17.38 -14.96
CA PHE A 179 -19.80 16.57 -14.41
C PHE A 179 -21.15 17.25 -14.61
N VAL A 180 -22.08 16.52 -15.22
CA VAL A 180 -23.42 17.01 -15.50
C VAL A 180 -24.36 16.55 -14.40
N VAL A 181 -25.11 17.46 -13.80
CA VAL A 181 -26.06 17.16 -12.72
C VAL A 181 -27.48 17.63 -13.05
N ASP A 182 -28.47 16.92 -12.49
CA ASP A 182 -29.86 17.34 -12.55
C ASP A 182 -30.18 18.43 -11.50
N ALA A 183 -31.43 18.92 -11.50
CA ALA A 183 -31.89 19.94 -10.56
C ALA A 183 -31.86 19.50 -9.07
N ALA A 184 -31.75 18.21 -8.78
CA ALA A 184 -31.60 17.66 -7.44
C ALA A 184 -30.12 17.41 -7.06
N GLY A 185 -29.18 17.73 -7.97
CA GLY A 185 -27.74 17.52 -7.79
C GLY A 185 -27.28 16.10 -8.09
N ARG A 186 -28.14 15.26 -8.70
CA ARG A 186 -27.76 13.88 -9.03
C ARG A 186 -26.90 13.83 -10.27
N LEU A 187 -25.87 12.99 -10.22
CA LEU A 187 -24.97 12.76 -11.35
C LEU A 187 -25.75 12.18 -12.54
N ARG A 188 -25.66 12.85 -13.69
CA ARG A 188 -26.21 12.41 -14.97
C ARG A 188 -25.16 11.80 -15.89
N GLY A 189 -23.88 12.09 -15.62
CA GLY A 189 -22.74 11.57 -16.35
C GLY A 189 -21.62 12.61 -16.45
N SER A 190 -20.59 12.32 -17.23
CA SER A 190 -19.46 13.24 -17.47
C SER A 190 -19.29 13.59 -18.94
N VAL A 191 -18.55 14.67 -19.19
CA VAL A 191 -18.12 15.09 -20.53
C VAL A 191 -16.63 15.38 -20.50
N PRO A 192 -15.80 14.64 -21.25
CA PRO A 192 -14.38 14.94 -21.34
C PRO A 192 -14.14 16.34 -21.92
N LEU A 193 -13.24 17.12 -21.31
CA LEU A 193 -12.96 18.50 -21.70
C LEU A 193 -12.60 18.60 -23.19
N GLY A 194 -11.75 17.68 -23.67
CA GLY A 194 -11.37 17.62 -25.08
C GLY A 194 -12.53 17.36 -26.04
N ARG A 195 -13.60 16.69 -25.61
CA ARG A 195 -14.85 16.52 -26.40
C ARG A 195 -15.67 17.81 -26.39
N MET A 196 -15.79 18.48 -25.25
CA MET A 196 -16.47 19.77 -25.13
C MET A 196 -15.84 20.82 -26.05
N LEU A 197 -14.51 20.97 -26.02
CA LEU A 197 -13.77 21.98 -26.81
C LEU A 197 -13.94 21.85 -28.33
N ARG A 198 -14.20 20.64 -28.82
CA ARG A 198 -14.41 20.36 -30.26
C ARG A 198 -15.87 20.54 -30.70
N THR A 199 -16.76 20.86 -29.77
CA THR A 199 -18.20 20.88 -30.00
C THR A 199 -18.73 22.30 -30.18
N LYS A 200 -19.73 22.45 -31.06
CA LYS A 200 -20.32 23.76 -31.35
C LYS A 200 -21.14 24.24 -30.17
N ARG A 201 -21.00 25.53 -29.84
CA ARG A 201 -21.68 26.21 -28.72
C ARG A 201 -23.19 25.95 -28.59
N PRO A 202 -24.01 25.91 -29.66
CA PRO A 202 -25.46 25.74 -29.51
C PRO A 202 -25.92 24.32 -29.13
N VAL A 203 -25.01 23.33 -29.11
CA VAL A 203 -25.35 21.93 -28.82
C VAL A 203 -25.69 21.80 -27.32
N PRO A 204 -26.78 21.10 -26.94
CA PRO A 204 -27.06 20.75 -25.55
C PRO A 204 -25.97 19.86 -24.93
N ILE A 205 -25.64 20.06 -23.65
CA ILE A 205 -24.61 19.23 -22.99
C ILE A 205 -25.02 17.77 -22.86
N LEU A 206 -26.32 17.50 -22.71
CA LEU A 206 -26.86 16.14 -22.67
C LEU A 206 -26.63 15.33 -23.95
N ASP A 207 -26.35 15.98 -25.09
CA ASP A 207 -26.02 15.27 -26.33
C ASP A 207 -24.57 14.72 -26.31
N LEU A 208 -23.74 15.18 -25.36
CA LEU A 208 -22.33 14.82 -25.21
C LEU A 208 -22.04 13.94 -24.00
N VAL A 209 -22.95 13.93 -23.03
CA VAL A 209 -22.78 13.27 -21.74
C VAL A 209 -22.59 11.77 -21.95
N ASP A 210 -21.60 11.22 -21.25
CA ASP A 210 -21.47 9.78 -21.06
C ASP A 210 -22.21 9.39 -19.77
N PRO A 211 -23.41 8.78 -19.86
CA PRO A 211 -24.19 8.42 -18.68
C PRO A 211 -23.63 7.19 -17.95
N ASP A 212 -22.71 6.45 -18.59
CA ASP A 212 -22.17 5.18 -18.08
C ASP A 212 -20.82 5.38 -17.36
N ILE A 213 -20.45 6.63 -17.03
CA ILE A 213 -19.25 6.88 -16.21
C ILE A 213 -19.37 6.14 -14.87
N PRO A 214 -18.37 5.36 -14.45
CA PRO A 214 -18.34 4.77 -13.13
C PRO A 214 -18.40 5.85 -12.06
N SER A 215 -19.19 5.64 -11.02
CA SER A 215 -19.18 6.48 -9.82
C SER A 215 -19.01 5.59 -8.60
N VAL A 216 -18.33 6.11 -7.59
CA VAL A 216 -18.08 5.39 -6.34
C VAL A 216 -18.91 5.99 -5.20
N PRO A 217 -19.49 5.16 -4.32
CA PRO A 217 -20.06 5.65 -3.07
C PRO A 217 -18.99 6.34 -2.23
N VAL A 218 -19.36 7.38 -1.50
CA VAL A 218 -18.44 8.10 -0.58
C VAL A 218 -17.83 7.23 0.52
N THR A 219 -18.42 6.07 0.81
CA THR A 219 -17.91 5.11 1.79
C THR A 219 -17.18 3.94 1.15
N ALA A 220 -16.89 3.99 -0.14
CA ALA A 220 -16.11 2.95 -0.81
C ALA A 220 -14.68 2.96 -0.26
N ASP A 221 -14.10 1.77 -0.18
CA ASP A 221 -12.72 1.56 0.29
C ASP A 221 -11.72 2.03 -0.78
N GLN A 222 -10.62 2.65 -0.37
CA GLN A 222 -9.63 3.20 -1.30
C GLN A 222 -9.02 2.13 -2.21
N THR A 223 -8.85 0.89 -1.73
CA THR A 223 -8.33 -0.21 -2.55
C THR A 223 -9.32 -0.56 -3.67
N GLU A 224 -10.64 -0.47 -3.41
CA GLU A 224 -11.67 -0.64 -4.45
C GLU A 224 -11.63 0.49 -5.48
N VAL A 225 -11.42 1.73 -5.03
CA VAL A 225 -11.24 2.90 -5.91
C VAL A 225 -10.00 2.70 -6.80
N ALA A 226 -8.86 2.34 -6.23
CA ALA A 226 -7.63 2.07 -6.97
C ALA A 226 -7.80 1.00 -8.06
N HIS A 227 -8.51 -0.10 -7.73
CA HIS A 227 -8.85 -1.11 -8.72
C HIS A 227 -9.72 -0.58 -9.84
N LEU A 228 -10.73 0.23 -9.52
CA LEU A 228 -11.62 0.81 -10.53
C LEU A 228 -10.86 1.71 -11.52
N PHE A 229 -9.98 2.58 -11.01
CA PHE A 229 -9.15 3.44 -11.85
C PHE A 229 -8.25 2.63 -12.77
N ARG A 230 -7.56 1.61 -12.23
CA ARG A 230 -6.67 0.74 -13.01
C ARG A 230 -7.42 -0.06 -14.07
N ASP A 231 -8.54 -0.69 -13.71
CA ASP A 231 -9.27 -1.60 -14.59
C ASP A 231 -9.98 -0.85 -15.73
N GLN A 232 -10.39 0.41 -15.48
CA GLN A 232 -11.14 1.22 -16.44
C GLN A 232 -10.32 2.36 -17.07
N ASN A 233 -9.05 2.53 -16.69
CA ASN A 233 -8.16 3.59 -17.16
C ASN A 233 -8.78 4.99 -16.96
N LEU A 234 -9.30 5.22 -15.76
CA LEU A 234 -9.93 6.49 -15.40
C LEU A 234 -8.86 7.55 -15.11
N VAL A 235 -9.17 8.80 -15.47
CA VAL A 235 -8.38 9.98 -15.08
C VAL A 235 -9.04 10.71 -13.91
N SER A 236 -10.36 10.58 -13.78
CA SER A 236 -11.13 11.09 -12.67
C SER A 236 -12.32 10.16 -12.39
N CYS A 237 -12.80 10.11 -11.14
CA CYS A 237 -13.98 9.35 -10.77
C CYS A 237 -14.92 10.16 -9.86
N PRO A 238 -16.19 10.36 -10.23
CA PRO A 238 -17.14 11.08 -9.40
C PRO A 238 -17.56 10.28 -8.17
N VAL A 239 -17.58 10.95 -7.03
CA VAL A 239 -18.02 10.40 -5.75
C VAL A 239 -19.46 10.82 -5.46
N VAL A 240 -20.29 9.85 -5.11
CA VAL A 240 -21.74 10.06 -4.89
C VAL A 240 -22.19 9.60 -3.52
N ASP A 241 -23.26 10.24 -3.03
CA ASP A 241 -23.97 9.78 -1.84
C ASP A 241 -25.01 8.68 -2.14
N ALA A 242 -25.71 8.23 -1.09
CA ALA A 242 -26.74 7.19 -1.21
C ALA A 242 -27.94 7.57 -2.10
N GLU A 243 -28.17 8.87 -2.34
CA GLU A 243 -29.20 9.38 -3.23
C GLU A 243 -28.71 9.65 -4.67
N GLY A 244 -27.43 9.36 -4.94
CA GLY A 244 -26.76 9.58 -6.22
C GLY A 244 -26.37 11.03 -6.47
N ARG A 245 -26.31 11.87 -5.44
CA ARG A 245 -25.86 13.27 -5.55
C ARG A 245 -24.34 13.31 -5.63
N LEU A 246 -23.83 14.13 -6.55
CA LEU A 246 -22.40 14.34 -6.73
C LEU A 246 -21.85 15.15 -5.55
N LEU A 247 -20.91 14.57 -4.82
CA LEU A 247 -20.25 15.19 -3.66
C LEU A 247 -18.89 15.77 -4.02
N GLY A 248 -18.11 15.03 -4.80
CA GLY A 248 -16.71 15.33 -5.12
C GLY A 248 -16.21 14.51 -6.31
N VAL A 249 -14.92 14.62 -6.58
CA VAL A 249 -14.20 13.86 -7.60
C VAL A 249 -12.90 13.36 -7.00
N ILE A 250 -12.50 12.16 -7.37
CA ILE A 250 -11.17 11.60 -7.08
C ILE A 250 -10.35 11.73 -8.36
N MET A 251 -9.09 12.14 -8.24
CA MET A 251 -8.17 12.25 -9.36
C MET A 251 -7.20 11.08 -9.41
N VAL A 252 -6.49 10.93 -10.53
CA VAL A 252 -5.65 9.75 -10.77
C VAL A 252 -4.32 9.82 -10.03
N ASP A 253 -3.81 11.01 -9.78
CA ASP A 253 -2.65 11.34 -8.95
C ASP A 253 -2.82 10.80 -7.53
N ASP A 254 -3.88 11.16 -6.80
CA ASP A 254 -4.14 10.61 -5.45
C ASP A 254 -4.23 9.08 -5.46
N VAL A 255 -4.79 8.52 -6.53
CA VAL A 255 -4.95 7.07 -6.69
C VAL A 255 -3.63 6.38 -7.00
N VAL A 256 -2.66 7.07 -7.62
CA VAL A 256 -1.31 6.53 -7.82
C VAL A 256 -0.65 6.33 -6.46
N ASP A 257 -0.77 7.29 -5.55
CA ASP A 257 -0.21 7.17 -4.20
C ASP A 257 -0.87 6.04 -3.43
N VAL A 258 -2.20 5.93 -3.47
CA VAL A 258 -2.92 4.79 -2.89
C VAL A 258 -2.43 3.46 -3.46
N ILE A 259 -2.18 3.35 -4.76
CA ILE A 259 -1.67 2.11 -5.37
C ILE A 259 -0.28 1.75 -4.81
N ASP A 260 0.59 2.74 -4.64
CA ASP A 260 1.94 2.53 -4.15
C ASP A 260 1.95 2.24 -2.63
N GLU A 261 1.15 2.95 -1.84
CA GLU A 261 0.95 2.71 -0.41
C GLU A 261 0.41 1.30 -0.14
N GLU A 262 -0.63 0.87 -0.87
CA GLU A 262 -1.21 -0.48 -0.72
C GLU A 262 -0.20 -1.56 -1.12
N ALA A 263 0.59 -1.32 -2.17
CA ALA A 263 1.63 -2.25 -2.60
C ALA A 263 2.77 -2.35 -1.55
N GLU A 264 3.18 -1.23 -0.96
CA GLU A 264 4.16 -1.21 0.13
C GLU A 264 3.60 -1.92 1.36
N ALA A 265 2.40 -1.56 1.79
CA ALA A 265 1.72 -2.18 2.93
C ALA A 265 1.63 -3.69 2.75
N GLU A 266 1.25 -4.19 1.57
CA GLU A 266 1.22 -5.63 1.26
C GLU A 266 2.61 -6.26 1.45
N LEU A 267 3.66 -5.64 0.90
CA LEU A 267 5.04 -6.14 0.99
C LEU A 267 5.55 -6.20 2.44
N LEU A 268 5.29 -5.16 3.22
CA LEU A 268 5.69 -5.07 4.63
C LEU A 268 4.93 -6.10 5.47
N ASN A 269 3.62 -6.16 5.29
CA ASN A 269 2.74 -7.07 6.01
C ASN A 269 3.11 -8.53 5.75
N MET A 270 3.49 -8.89 4.51
CA MET A 270 4.02 -10.23 4.20
C MET A 270 5.23 -10.64 5.05
N GLY A 271 6.06 -9.67 5.45
CA GLY A 271 7.20 -9.84 6.35
C GLY A 271 6.85 -9.81 7.84
N GLY A 272 5.58 -9.61 8.20
CA GLY A 272 5.14 -9.37 9.57
C GLY A 272 5.60 -8.01 10.11
N VAL A 273 5.81 -7.04 9.22
CA VAL A 273 6.21 -5.67 9.54
C VAL A 273 5.02 -4.78 9.19
N GLY A 274 4.43 -4.09 10.17
CA GLY A 274 3.23 -3.27 9.90
C GLY A 274 3.53 -1.90 9.31
N VAL A 275 4.70 -1.32 9.61
CA VAL A 275 5.17 -0.02 9.11
C VAL A 275 6.69 -0.10 9.00
N ALA A 276 7.25 0.38 7.89
CA ALA A 276 8.69 0.43 7.65
C ALA A 276 9.17 1.85 7.38
N ASP A 277 8.71 2.78 8.20
CA ASP A 277 9.32 4.09 8.20
C ASP A 277 10.81 3.99 8.63
N MET A 278 11.68 4.49 7.75
CA MET A 278 13.12 4.54 7.96
C MET A 278 13.51 5.49 9.09
N HIS A 279 12.69 6.51 9.34
CA HIS A 279 12.91 7.54 10.35
C HIS A 279 12.35 7.12 11.72
N ALA A 280 11.63 6.00 11.80
CA ALA A 280 11.02 5.52 13.02
C ALA A 280 12.06 5.18 14.08
N GLY A 281 11.87 5.74 15.28
CA GLY A 281 12.78 5.50 16.41
C GLY A 281 12.93 4.01 16.77
N THR A 282 14.16 3.58 17.06
CA THR A 282 14.54 2.17 17.26
C THR A 282 13.64 1.40 18.24
N ILE A 283 13.18 2.04 19.33
CA ILE A 283 12.33 1.40 20.34
C ILE A 283 10.93 1.09 19.78
N ARG A 284 10.37 1.98 18.95
CA ARG A 284 9.07 1.78 18.27
C ARG A 284 9.18 0.59 17.32
N THR A 285 10.23 0.55 16.49
CA THR A 285 10.50 -0.57 15.56
C THR A 285 10.62 -1.91 16.29
N VAL A 286 11.33 -1.96 17.42
CA VAL A 286 11.46 -3.19 18.23
C VAL A 286 10.12 -3.66 18.77
N ARG A 287 9.24 -2.74 19.20
CA ARG A 287 7.91 -3.10 19.72
C ARG A 287 7.01 -3.65 18.62
N LEU A 288 6.97 -2.99 17.46
CA LEU A 288 6.15 -3.40 16.32
C LEU A 288 6.55 -4.79 15.80
N ARG A 289 7.85 -5.01 15.57
CA ARG A 289 8.37 -6.31 15.10
C ARG A 289 8.37 -7.39 16.20
N GLY A 290 8.57 -6.99 17.45
CA GLY A 290 8.67 -7.90 18.59
C GLY A 290 7.40 -8.70 18.85
N LEU A 291 6.22 -8.12 18.59
CA LEU A 291 4.94 -8.81 18.73
C LEU A 291 4.84 -10.01 17.77
N TRP A 292 5.10 -9.78 16.48
CA TRP A 292 5.06 -10.83 15.46
C TRP A 292 6.15 -11.88 15.65
N LEU A 293 7.35 -11.47 16.08
CA LEU A 293 8.41 -12.41 16.47
C LEU A 293 8.00 -13.29 17.66
N ALA A 294 7.27 -12.75 18.64
CA ALA A 294 6.75 -13.53 19.77
C ALA A 294 5.69 -14.54 19.34
N VAL A 295 4.81 -14.18 18.40
CA VAL A 295 3.85 -15.11 17.79
C VAL A 295 4.58 -16.24 17.06
N ASN A 296 5.59 -15.91 16.24
CA ASN A 296 6.40 -16.92 15.54
C ASN A 296 7.19 -17.82 16.51
N LEU A 297 7.66 -17.29 17.64
CA LEU A 297 8.29 -18.10 18.67
C LEU A 297 7.30 -19.11 19.28
N LEU A 298 6.06 -18.68 19.55
CA LEU A 298 5.01 -19.57 20.08
C LEU A 298 4.71 -20.71 19.10
N THR A 299 4.63 -20.41 17.80
CA THR A 299 4.39 -21.44 16.79
C THR A 299 5.57 -22.39 16.61
N ALA A 300 6.81 -21.90 16.71
CA ALA A 300 8.01 -22.74 16.75
C ALA A 300 8.00 -23.68 17.97
N VAL A 301 7.50 -23.24 19.13
CA VAL A 301 7.31 -24.11 20.30
C VAL A 301 6.31 -25.23 19.99
N ILE A 302 5.21 -24.95 19.29
CA ILE A 302 4.25 -25.99 18.87
C ILE A 302 4.93 -27.04 17.98
N ALA A 303 5.73 -26.61 17.01
CA ALA A 303 6.48 -27.52 16.16
C ALA A 303 7.50 -28.37 16.95
N SER A 304 8.16 -27.79 17.96
CA SER A 304 9.09 -28.51 18.83
C SER A 304 8.42 -29.62 19.66
N VAL A 305 7.17 -29.43 20.08
CA VAL A 305 6.39 -30.46 20.78
C VAL A 305 6.16 -31.67 19.89
N VAL A 306 5.92 -31.46 18.59
CA VAL A 306 5.77 -32.55 17.61
C VAL A 306 7.07 -33.35 17.49
N ILE A 307 8.22 -32.67 17.40
CA ILE A 307 9.54 -33.33 17.37
C ILE A 307 9.74 -34.17 18.63
N GLY A 308 9.40 -33.64 19.81
CA GLY A 308 9.55 -34.33 21.09
C GLY A 308 8.80 -35.66 21.17
N GLN A 309 7.70 -35.84 20.42
CA GLN A 309 6.98 -37.13 20.38
C GLN A 309 7.78 -38.25 19.68
N PHE A 310 8.82 -37.90 18.91
CA PHE A 310 9.65 -38.83 18.14
C PHE A 310 11.09 -38.93 18.67
N GLU A 311 11.35 -38.52 19.91
CA GLU A 311 12.68 -38.59 20.55
C GLU A 311 13.30 -40.00 20.43
N ASN A 312 12.52 -41.04 20.74
CA ASN A 312 12.95 -42.44 20.61
C ASN A 312 13.38 -42.83 19.18
N ALA A 313 12.78 -42.22 18.15
CA ALA A 313 13.16 -42.48 16.76
C ALA A 313 14.47 -41.78 16.39
N ILE A 314 14.64 -40.55 16.86
CA ILE A 314 15.84 -39.75 16.64
C ILE A 314 17.05 -40.39 17.34
N GLU A 315 16.88 -40.90 18.56
CA GLU A 315 17.94 -41.63 19.27
C GLU A 315 18.45 -42.85 18.51
N LYS A 316 17.57 -43.58 17.84
CA LYS A 316 17.92 -44.77 17.06
C LYS A 316 18.52 -44.42 15.70
N ILE A 317 18.07 -43.33 15.08
CA ILE A 317 18.49 -42.90 13.75
C ILE A 317 18.88 -41.42 13.81
N VAL A 318 20.11 -41.17 14.25
CA VAL A 318 20.66 -39.81 14.41
C VAL A 318 20.61 -39.00 13.09
N ALA A 319 20.67 -39.69 11.94
CA ALA A 319 20.52 -39.07 10.62
C ALA A 319 19.20 -38.30 10.45
N LEU A 320 18.13 -38.68 11.16
CA LEU A 320 16.86 -37.96 11.13
C LEU A 320 17.03 -36.51 11.62
N ALA A 321 17.81 -36.28 12.67
CA ALA A 321 18.05 -34.93 13.18
C ALA A 321 18.80 -34.05 12.17
N VAL A 322 19.71 -34.63 11.38
CA VAL A 322 20.49 -33.91 10.36
C VAL A 322 19.63 -33.58 9.13
N LEU A 323 18.69 -34.45 8.77
CA LEU A 323 17.84 -34.30 7.59
C LEU A 323 16.58 -33.49 7.84
N MET A 324 16.15 -33.39 9.09
CA MET A 324 14.92 -32.69 9.51
C MET A 324 14.86 -31.22 9.05
N PRO A 325 15.91 -30.39 9.20
CA PRO A 325 15.87 -28.99 8.74
C PRO A 325 15.62 -28.84 7.24
N ILE A 326 16.05 -29.82 6.44
CA ILE A 326 15.88 -29.79 4.98
C ILE A 326 14.40 -29.92 4.63
N VAL A 327 13.69 -30.86 5.26
CA VAL A 327 12.26 -31.08 5.00
C VAL A 327 11.44 -29.86 5.40
N ALA A 328 11.69 -29.31 6.60
CA ALA A 328 11.01 -28.10 7.08
C ALA A 328 11.27 -26.90 6.18
N SER A 329 12.55 -26.61 5.87
CA SER A 329 12.93 -25.47 5.04
C SER A 329 12.32 -25.53 3.64
N MET A 330 12.30 -26.70 3.00
CA MET A 330 11.69 -26.86 1.68
C MET A 330 10.16 -26.66 1.71
N GLY A 331 9.49 -27.11 2.77
CA GLY A 331 8.06 -26.86 2.98
C GLY A 331 7.77 -25.37 3.17
N GLY A 332 8.50 -24.70 4.07
CA GLY A 332 8.35 -23.27 4.33
C GLY A 332 8.59 -22.41 3.09
N ASN A 333 9.66 -22.70 2.33
CA ASN A 333 9.97 -21.95 1.10
C ASN A 333 8.90 -22.14 0.01
N ALA A 334 8.48 -23.39 -0.24
CA ALA A 334 7.43 -23.68 -1.23
C ALA A 334 6.09 -23.05 -0.80
N GLY A 335 5.76 -23.15 0.49
CA GLY A 335 4.56 -22.54 1.05
C GLY A 335 4.58 -21.02 0.90
N THR A 336 5.72 -20.38 1.16
CA THR A 336 5.85 -18.92 1.07
C THR A 336 5.61 -18.46 -0.36
N GLN A 337 6.16 -19.17 -1.36
CA GLN A 337 5.87 -18.90 -2.77
C GLN A 337 4.38 -19.00 -3.09
N THR A 338 3.70 -20.03 -2.58
CA THR A 338 2.25 -20.18 -2.78
C THR A 338 1.45 -19.08 -2.08
N VAL A 339 1.81 -18.71 -0.84
CA VAL A 339 1.20 -17.59 -0.11
C VAL A 339 1.38 -16.28 -0.87
N THR A 340 2.59 -15.96 -1.33
CA THR A 340 2.86 -14.74 -2.11
C THR A 340 1.96 -14.64 -3.34
N VAL A 341 1.83 -15.73 -4.11
CA VAL A 341 0.97 -15.74 -5.31
C VAL A 341 -0.51 -15.62 -4.91
N ALA A 342 -0.92 -16.25 -3.82
CA ALA A 342 -2.31 -16.22 -3.36
C ALA A 342 -2.71 -14.85 -2.79
N VAL A 343 -1.90 -14.25 -1.92
CA VAL A 343 -2.15 -12.94 -1.31
C VAL A 343 -2.19 -11.87 -2.39
N ARG A 344 -1.21 -11.81 -3.28
CA ARG A 344 -1.23 -10.87 -4.43
C ARG A 344 -2.47 -11.04 -5.29
N ALA A 345 -2.86 -12.28 -5.60
CA ALA A 345 -4.05 -12.51 -6.41
C ALA A 345 -5.35 -12.11 -5.69
N LEU A 346 -5.38 -12.19 -4.35
CA LEU A 346 -6.49 -11.68 -3.54
C LEU A 346 -6.51 -10.15 -3.52
N ALA A 347 -5.36 -9.53 -3.25
CA ALA A 347 -5.18 -8.08 -3.23
C ALA A 347 -5.60 -7.48 -4.57
N MET A 348 -5.15 -8.05 -5.70
CA MET A 348 -5.46 -7.58 -7.04
C MET A 348 -6.90 -7.90 -7.52
N GLY A 349 -7.73 -8.54 -6.71
CA GLY A 349 -9.09 -8.97 -7.10
C GLY A 349 -9.15 -10.11 -8.14
N GLU A 350 -8.00 -10.69 -8.51
CA GLU A 350 -7.91 -11.76 -9.51
C GLU A 350 -8.41 -13.12 -8.97
N LEU A 351 -8.27 -13.36 -7.66
CA LEU A 351 -8.69 -14.57 -6.98
C LEU A 351 -10.04 -14.36 -6.29
N THR A 352 -11.07 -15.02 -6.83
CA THR A 352 -12.46 -14.90 -6.39
C THR A 352 -13.03 -16.27 -6.01
N ALA A 353 -14.19 -16.28 -5.35
CA ALA A 353 -14.90 -17.52 -5.03
C ALA A 353 -15.17 -18.40 -6.27
N ALA A 354 -15.29 -17.80 -7.47
CA ALA A 354 -15.56 -18.49 -8.71
C ALA A 354 -14.36 -19.29 -9.24
N ASN A 355 -13.12 -18.84 -9.00
CA ASN A 355 -11.91 -19.48 -9.50
C ASN A 355 -11.03 -20.11 -8.40
N ALA A 356 -11.35 -19.91 -7.13
CA ALA A 356 -10.59 -20.42 -5.97
C ALA A 356 -10.24 -21.91 -6.06
N LEU A 357 -11.21 -22.79 -6.37
CA LEU A 357 -10.94 -24.24 -6.48
C LEU A 357 -9.97 -24.58 -7.61
N ARG A 358 -10.04 -23.86 -8.74
CA ARG A 358 -9.12 -24.06 -9.87
C ARG A 358 -7.71 -23.61 -9.49
N PHE A 359 -7.61 -22.50 -8.78
CA PHE A 359 -6.35 -21.99 -8.26
C PHE A 359 -5.71 -22.97 -7.26
N ILE A 360 -6.45 -23.43 -6.26
CA ILE A 360 -5.97 -24.42 -5.28
C ILE A 360 -5.50 -25.70 -5.99
N ALA A 361 -6.29 -26.24 -6.92
CA ALA A 361 -5.92 -27.46 -7.63
C ALA A 361 -4.63 -27.29 -8.46
N LYS A 362 -4.44 -26.13 -9.10
CA LYS A 362 -3.21 -25.78 -9.82
C LYS A 362 -2.02 -25.74 -8.87
N GLU A 363 -2.12 -25.04 -7.75
CA GLU A 363 -1.01 -24.90 -6.81
C GLU A 363 -0.65 -26.23 -6.14
N VAL A 364 -1.63 -27.08 -5.82
CA VAL A 364 -1.40 -28.45 -5.35
C VAL A 364 -0.66 -29.29 -6.39
N ALA A 365 -1.02 -29.16 -7.67
CA ALA A 365 -0.32 -29.86 -8.74
C ALA A 365 1.14 -29.38 -8.88
N VAL A 366 1.38 -28.07 -8.80
CA VAL A 366 2.72 -27.47 -8.80
C VAL A 366 3.54 -27.99 -7.61
N GLY A 367 2.98 -27.94 -6.40
CA GLY A 367 3.62 -28.46 -5.19
C GLY A 367 3.94 -29.95 -5.27
N GLY A 368 3.01 -30.76 -5.79
CA GLY A 368 3.22 -32.20 -5.98
C GLY A 368 4.31 -32.52 -7.01
N LEU A 369 4.31 -31.84 -8.16
CA LEU A 369 5.33 -32.02 -9.20
C LEU A 369 6.72 -31.60 -8.73
N ASN A 370 6.83 -30.43 -8.10
CA ASN A 370 8.09 -29.99 -7.47
C ASN A 370 8.51 -30.94 -6.35
N GLY A 371 7.56 -31.43 -5.56
CA GLY A 371 7.73 -32.49 -4.57
C GLY A 371 8.44 -33.71 -5.13
N ILE A 372 7.97 -34.24 -6.26
CA ILE A 372 8.58 -35.41 -6.92
C ILE A 372 10.01 -35.13 -7.37
N ILE A 373 10.27 -33.96 -7.96
CA ILE A 373 11.61 -33.58 -8.43
C ILE A 373 12.59 -33.51 -7.26
N PHE A 374 12.25 -32.77 -6.20
CA PHE A 374 13.12 -32.63 -5.03
C PHE A 374 13.21 -33.91 -4.21
N ALA A 375 12.16 -34.73 -4.17
CA ALA A 375 12.18 -36.06 -3.56
C ALA A 375 13.16 -37.00 -4.28
N ALA A 376 13.19 -36.98 -5.61
CA ALA A 376 14.16 -37.76 -6.37
C ALA A 376 15.59 -37.29 -6.10
N LEU A 377 15.84 -35.98 -6.10
CA LEU A 377 17.17 -35.41 -5.83
C LEU A 377 17.64 -35.74 -4.40
N MET A 378 16.83 -35.40 -3.40
CA MET A 378 17.19 -35.56 -2.00
C MET A 378 17.22 -37.03 -1.58
N GLY A 379 16.25 -37.83 -2.03
CA GLY A 379 16.24 -39.27 -1.80
C GLY A 379 17.53 -39.92 -2.32
N THR A 380 17.92 -39.60 -3.57
CA THR A 380 19.20 -40.08 -4.14
C THR A 380 20.40 -39.61 -3.32
N ALA A 381 20.44 -38.34 -2.92
CA ALA A 381 21.53 -37.79 -2.12
C ALA A 381 21.66 -38.49 -0.76
N VAL A 382 20.54 -38.79 -0.09
CA VAL A 382 20.51 -39.55 1.17
C VAL A 382 20.98 -40.99 0.98
N VAL A 383 20.57 -41.66 -0.11
CA VAL A 383 21.08 -43.02 -0.41
C VAL A 383 22.60 -42.99 -0.60
N VAL A 384 23.13 -42.00 -1.32
CA VAL A 384 24.58 -41.89 -1.55
C VAL A 384 25.33 -41.55 -0.26
N TRP A 385 24.79 -40.67 0.58
CA TRP A 385 25.48 -40.22 1.78
C TRP A 385 25.45 -41.26 2.91
N TYR A 386 24.27 -41.79 3.21
CA TYR A 386 24.04 -42.69 4.34
C TYR A 386 24.10 -44.16 3.96
N GLN A 387 24.21 -44.48 2.65
CA GLN A 387 24.21 -45.84 2.13
C GLN A 387 22.96 -46.64 2.53
N ASP A 388 21.84 -45.93 2.77
CA ASP A 388 20.56 -46.50 3.18
C ASP A 388 19.44 -46.04 2.23
N TRP A 389 18.95 -46.98 1.41
CA TRP A 389 17.88 -46.73 0.46
C TRP A 389 16.51 -46.53 1.14
N ARG A 390 16.31 -47.08 2.34
CA ARG A 390 15.05 -46.93 3.09
C ARG A 390 14.95 -45.51 3.64
N LEU A 391 16.04 -44.99 4.20
CA LEU A 391 16.10 -43.60 4.64
C LEU A 391 15.90 -42.63 3.47
N GLY A 392 16.50 -42.93 2.31
CA GLY A 392 16.28 -42.18 1.06
C GLY A 392 14.82 -42.19 0.60
N ALA A 393 14.13 -43.33 0.70
CA ALA A 393 12.70 -43.42 0.36
C ALA A 393 11.81 -42.65 1.34
N VAL A 394 12.13 -42.70 2.64
CA VAL A 394 11.40 -41.98 3.70
C VAL A 394 11.50 -40.47 3.50
N ILE A 395 12.70 -39.91 3.28
CA ILE A 395 12.84 -38.47 3.05
C ILE A 395 12.16 -38.03 1.75
N ALA A 396 12.23 -38.85 0.70
CA ALA A 396 11.57 -38.58 -0.57
C ALA A 396 10.05 -38.49 -0.40
N ALA A 397 9.44 -39.47 0.28
CA ALA A 397 8.01 -39.46 0.56
C ALA A 397 7.61 -38.28 1.45
N ALA A 398 8.39 -37.99 2.49
CA ALA A 398 8.15 -36.86 3.39
C ALA A 398 8.20 -35.51 2.66
N LEU A 399 9.13 -35.33 1.73
CA LEU A 399 9.21 -34.11 0.91
C LEU A 399 7.98 -33.93 0.03
N VAL A 400 7.50 -34.98 -0.64
CA VAL A 400 6.27 -34.89 -1.45
C VAL A 400 5.09 -34.50 -0.57
N CYS A 401 4.91 -35.17 0.57
CA CYS A 401 3.84 -34.84 1.52
C CYS A 401 3.94 -33.39 2.01
N ASN A 402 5.13 -32.93 2.37
CA ASN A 402 5.32 -31.59 2.90
C ASN A 402 5.08 -30.51 1.84
N LEU A 403 5.53 -30.70 0.59
CA LEU A 403 5.31 -29.72 -0.48
C LEU A 403 3.84 -29.64 -0.91
N VAL A 404 3.11 -30.76 -0.89
CA VAL A 404 1.66 -30.76 -1.12
C VAL A 404 0.93 -30.04 0.03
N ALA A 405 1.32 -30.29 1.27
CA ALA A 405 0.77 -29.59 2.43
C ALA A 405 1.08 -28.09 2.40
N ALA A 406 2.28 -27.71 1.98
CA ALA A 406 2.70 -26.32 1.80
C ALA A 406 1.85 -25.61 0.74
N ALA A 407 1.59 -26.25 -0.42
CA ALA A 407 0.71 -25.68 -1.45
C ALA A 407 -0.75 -25.56 -0.99
N LEU A 408 -1.26 -26.56 -0.26
CA LEU A 408 -2.61 -26.51 0.31
C LEU A 408 -2.74 -25.39 1.35
N SER A 409 -1.84 -25.35 2.32
CA SER A 409 -1.86 -24.34 3.38
C SER A 409 -1.61 -22.94 2.82
N GLY A 410 -0.69 -22.79 1.87
CA GLY A 410 -0.37 -21.51 1.25
C GLY A 410 -1.50 -20.93 0.40
N THR A 411 -2.48 -21.73 -0.01
CA THR A 411 -3.70 -21.23 -0.68
C THR A 411 -4.90 -21.11 0.27
N LEU A 412 -5.09 -22.08 1.18
CA LEU A 412 -6.25 -22.13 2.07
C LEU A 412 -6.17 -21.11 3.23
N ILE A 413 -4.96 -20.81 3.73
CA ILE A 413 -4.78 -19.84 4.82
C ILE A 413 -5.19 -18.44 4.37
N PRO A 414 -4.67 -17.88 3.25
CA PRO A 414 -5.09 -16.55 2.78
C PRO A 414 -6.61 -16.46 2.51
N LEU A 415 -7.17 -17.45 1.81
CA LEU A 415 -8.62 -17.51 1.54
C LEU A 415 -9.46 -17.60 2.81
N GLY A 416 -8.96 -18.31 3.82
CA GLY A 416 -9.60 -18.42 5.12
C GLY A 416 -9.61 -17.08 5.86
N LEU A 417 -8.46 -16.40 5.92
CA LEU A 417 -8.31 -15.10 6.58
C LEU A 417 -9.21 -14.04 5.95
N GLN A 418 -9.19 -13.92 4.62
CA GLN A 418 -10.06 -12.98 3.90
C GLN A 418 -11.55 -13.21 4.21
N LYS A 419 -11.98 -14.48 4.28
CA LYS A 419 -13.37 -14.82 4.61
C LYS A 419 -13.77 -14.41 6.03
N PHE A 420 -12.82 -14.31 6.95
CA PHE A 420 -13.05 -13.82 8.32
C PHE A 420 -12.78 -12.32 8.49
N GLY A 421 -12.48 -11.59 7.41
CA GLY A 421 -12.18 -10.16 7.44
C GLY A 421 -10.84 -9.85 8.11
N VAL A 422 -9.90 -10.80 8.09
CA VAL A 422 -8.52 -10.59 8.56
C VAL A 422 -7.62 -10.44 7.35
N ASP A 423 -6.74 -9.43 7.36
CA ASP A 423 -5.78 -9.22 6.29
C ASP A 423 -4.88 -10.46 6.08
N PRO A 424 -4.94 -11.10 4.90
CA PRO A 424 -4.07 -12.21 4.54
C PRO A 424 -2.58 -11.88 4.53
N ALA A 425 -2.17 -10.67 4.16
CA ALA A 425 -0.76 -10.30 3.99
C ALA A 425 0.00 -10.41 5.30
N VAL A 426 -0.56 -9.87 6.39
CA VAL A 426 0.09 -9.82 7.71
C VAL A 426 0.29 -11.22 8.32
N SER A 427 -0.72 -12.08 8.18
CA SER A 427 -0.84 -13.28 9.01
C SER A 427 -0.44 -14.57 8.31
N SER A 428 -0.51 -14.63 6.98
CA SER A 428 -0.41 -15.89 6.24
C SER A 428 0.93 -16.60 6.43
N THR A 429 2.05 -15.86 6.44
CA THR A 429 3.40 -16.42 6.53
C THR A 429 3.63 -17.16 7.85
N VAL A 430 3.20 -16.60 8.99
CA VAL A 430 3.42 -17.20 10.32
C VAL A 430 2.60 -18.49 10.49
N PHE A 431 1.32 -18.46 10.12
CA PHE A 431 0.48 -19.65 10.16
C PHE A 431 0.96 -20.73 9.19
N LEU A 432 1.41 -20.32 7.99
CA LEU A 432 2.00 -21.22 7.01
C LEU A 432 3.20 -21.96 7.59
N THR A 433 4.20 -21.25 8.12
CA THR A 433 5.43 -21.88 8.65
C THR A 433 5.08 -22.90 9.73
N THR A 434 4.12 -22.58 10.58
CA THR A 434 3.61 -23.50 11.61
C THR A 434 3.08 -24.79 11.00
N VAL A 435 2.21 -24.68 9.99
CA VAL A 435 1.60 -25.84 9.32
C VAL A 435 2.65 -26.66 8.58
N THR A 436 3.59 -26.02 7.88
CA THR A 436 4.66 -26.72 7.15
C THR A 436 5.65 -27.39 8.08
N ASP A 437 5.98 -26.79 9.22
CA ASP A 437 6.89 -27.39 10.20
C ASP A 437 6.22 -28.59 10.89
N VAL A 438 5.00 -28.42 11.40
CA VAL A 438 4.23 -29.51 12.03
C VAL A 438 4.02 -30.66 11.06
N THR A 439 3.60 -30.37 9.83
CA THR A 439 3.33 -31.41 8.82
C THR A 439 4.62 -32.05 8.33
N GLY A 440 5.67 -31.26 8.11
CA GLY A 440 6.98 -31.75 7.69
C GLY A 440 7.63 -32.68 8.71
N PHE A 441 7.66 -32.28 9.98
CA PHE A 441 8.19 -33.11 11.07
C PHE A 441 7.35 -34.36 11.28
N LEU A 442 6.02 -34.23 11.32
CA LEU A 442 5.14 -35.38 11.50
C LEU A 442 5.24 -36.37 10.33
N ALA A 443 5.28 -35.89 9.09
CA ALA A 443 5.44 -36.75 7.92
C ALA A 443 6.81 -37.44 7.93
N PHE A 444 7.90 -36.70 8.14
CA PHE A 444 9.25 -37.27 8.09
C PHE A 444 9.52 -38.25 9.23
N LEU A 445 9.29 -37.83 10.48
CA LEU A 445 9.56 -38.65 11.67
C LEU A 445 8.54 -39.78 11.81
N GLY A 446 7.27 -39.55 11.43
CA GLY A 446 6.24 -40.57 11.39
C GLY A 446 6.54 -41.67 10.38
N LEU A 447 6.91 -41.31 9.15
CA LEU A 447 7.32 -42.29 8.13
C LEU A 447 8.60 -43.03 8.55
N ALA A 448 9.59 -42.33 9.12
CA ALA A 448 10.79 -42.97 9.64
C ALA A 448 10.47 -43.99 10.73
N THR A 449 9.58 -43.64 11.67
CA THR A 449 9.16 -44.53 12.75
C THR A 449 8.41 -45.76 12.23
N LEU A 450 7.56 -45.59 11.22
CA LEU A 450 6.77 -46.70 10.66
C LEU A 450 7.58 -47.66 9.78
N PHE A 451 8.60 -47.15 9.07
CA PHE A 451 9.31 -47.93 8.05
C PHE A 451 10.76 -48.31 8.41
N LEU A 452 11.38 -47.66 9.41
CA LEU A 452 12.78 -47.88 9.78
C LEU A 452 12.96 -48.48 11.18
N LEU A 453 11.92 -48.45 12.03
CA LEU A 453 11.90 -49.01 13.40
C LEU A 453 10.91 -50.15 13.50
#